data_AF-A0A543KMQ6-F1
#
_entry.id   AF-A0A543KMQ6-F1
#
_cell.length_a   1.000
_cell.length_b   1.000
_cell.length_c   1.000
_cell.angle_alpha   90.00
_cell.angle_beta   90.00
_cell.angle_gamma   90.00
#
_symmetry.space_group_name_H-M   'P 1'
#
loop_
_entity.id
_entity.type
_entity.pdbx_description
1 polymer ?
#
loop_
_entity_poly.entity_id
_entity_poly.type
_entity_poly.pdbx_seq_one_letter_code
_entity_poly.pdbx_strand_id
1 'polypeptide(L)'
;MRIVPSPYLLSAPPGAHVENRTGRRGPVRRRRGRTGFSARAEGVCVMAALEKVTGAVCVVAGTAWAAACVVHNLQPQGCIGDGCAAGAPMRGGSPAGLALLALAGICLSAGIAGLVSLARRRLGPTRVALGAVLVSTTALLLLVAAAVMGLVSPDWSGMPLLVGPGVVLLVGGVALVAVNLWRARVVPRPLFVAVLATVALLLRANEQTSLILLAVPFGLALVAVGAHLVRQPGGVPDPVLVPASSHS
;
A
#
# COMPACT_ATOMS: atom_id res chain seq x y z
N MET A 1 27.62 -27.74 23.54
CA MET A 1 26.54 -28.22 24.43
C MET A 1 26.42 -27.27 25.61
N ARG A 2 25.33 -26.52 25.71
CA ARG A 2 25.03 -25.66 26.86
C ARG A 2 23.75 -26.18 27.50
N ILE A 3 23.88 -26.64 28.73
CA ILE A 3 22.77 -27.00 29.63
C ILE A 3 22.27 -25.68 30.21
N VAL A 4 21.01 -25.34 30.00
CA VAL A 4 20.34 -24.21 30.65
C VAL A 4 19.23 -24.80 31.54
N PRO A 5 19.23 -24.53 32.86
CA PRO A 5 18.24 -25.08 33.76
C PRO A 5 16.90 -24.35 33.61
N SER A 6 15.83 -25.13 33.65
CA SER A 6 14.45 -24.68 33.81
C SER A 6 14.13 -24.55 35.31
N PRO A 7 13.57 -23.41 35.74
CA PRO A 7 12.88 -23.39 37.03
C PRO A 7 11.47 -22.79 36.92
N TYR A 8 10.62 -23.25 37.84
CA TYR A 8 9.28 -22.74 38.18
C TYR A 8 8.07 -23.39 37.49
N LEU A 9 7.90 -24.67 37.84
CA LEU A 9 6.61 -25.22 38.27
C LEU A 9 6.05 -24.35 39.42
N LEU A 10 5.00 -23.58 39.15
CA LEU A 10 4.12 -23.02 40.18
C LEU A 10 2.82 -23.80 40.15
N SER A 11 2.72 -24.72 41.12
CA SER A 11 1.52 -25.40 41.56
C SER A 11 0.39 -24.40 41.78
N ALA A 12 -0.72 -24.57 41.05
CA ALA A 12 -2.00 -23.97 41.40
C ALA A 12 -2.69 -24.87 42.44
N PRO A 13 -3.28 -24.31 43.52
CA PRO A 13 -3.97 -25.09 44.52
C PRO A 13 -5.30 -25.66 43.98
N PRO A 14 -5.67 -26.90 44.36
CA PRO A 14 -6.99 -27.45 44.10
C PRO A 14 -7.98 -26.94 45.16
N GLY A 15 -9.17 -26.53 44.73
CA GLY A 15 -10.34 -26.43 45.61
C GLY A 15 -10.85 -25.02 45.85
N ALA A 16 -11.77 -24.59 45.00
CA ALA A 16 -12.88 -23.75 45.42
C ALA A 16 -14.14 -24.25 44.73
N HIS A 17 -14.82 -25.19 45.40
CA HIS A 17 -16.22 -25.51 45.14
C HIS A 17 -17.04 -24.24 45.41
N VAL A 18 -17.51 -23.58 44.34
CA VAL A 18 -18.58 -22.57 44.45
C VAL A 18 -19.90 -23.31 44.30
N GLU A 19 -20.42 -23.71 45.45
CA GLU A 19 -21.73 -24.30 45.64
C GLU A 19 -22.83 -23.22 45.56
N ASN A 20 -23.48 -23.18 44.40
CA ASN A 20 -24.93 -23.26 44.19
C ASN A 20 -25.92 -22.22 44.80
N ARG A 21 -27.10 -22.20 44.17
CA ARG A 21 -28.39 -21.60 44.60
C ARG A 21 -28.56 -20.10 44.44
N THR A 22 -29.02 -19.70 43.26
CA THR A 22 -30.34 -19.02 43.19
C THR A 22 -31.09 -19.47 41.94
N GLY A 23 -32.19 -20.19 42.17
CA GLY A 23 -33.12 -20.61 41.15
C GLY A 23 -33.88 -19.45 40.54
N ARG A 24 -33.36 -18.86 39.47
CA ARG A 24 -34.14 -18.10 38.50
C ARG A 24 -34.17 -18.89 37.18
N ARG A 25 -35.20 -19.72 37.03
CA ARG A 25 -35.62 -20.24 35.72
C ARG A 25 -36.23 -19.07 34.92
N GLY A 26 -35.36 -18.18 34.44
CA GLY A 26 -35.73 -17.24 33.39
C GLY A 26 -36.00 -18.02 32.10
N PRO A 27 -36.90 -17.53 31.22
CA PRO A 27 -37.18 -18.19 29.96
C PRO A 27 -35.87 -18.39 29.21
N VAL A 28 -35.59 -19.63 28.82
CA VAL A 28 -34.49 -19.99 27.94
C VAL A 28 -34.69 -19.20 26.66
N ARG A 29 -34.07 -18.01 26.59
CA ARG A 29 -33.97 -17.20 25.39
C ARG A 29 -33.25 -18.11 24.39
N ARG A 30 -34.02 -18.75 23.50
CA ARG A 30 -33.54 -19.41 22.28
C ARG A 30 -32.77 -18.33 21.53
N ARG A 31 -31.48 -18.22 21.85
CA ARG A 31 -30.57 -17.24 21.30
C ARG A 31 -30.42 -17.61 19.84
N ARG A 32 -31.04 -16.79 19.00
CA ARG A 32 -31.07 -16.79 17.54
C ARG A 32 -29.65 -17.01 16.97
N GLY A 33 -29.21 -18.26 16.89
CA GLY A 33 -27.85 -18.66 16.49
C GLY A 33 -27.58 -18.60 14.98
N ARG A 34 -28.47 -17.97 14.19
CA ARG A 34 -28.39 -17.94 12.73
C ARG A 34 -27.77 -16.68 12.14
N THR A 35 -27.53 -15.61 12.91
CA THR A 35 -27.00 -14.35 12.37
C THR A 35 -25.47 -14.30 12.31
N GLY A 36 -24.75 -15.16 13.05
CA GLY A 36 -23.28 -15.13 13.08
C GLY A 36 -22.61 -15.70 11.83
N PHE A 37 -23.25 -16.65 11.13
CA PHE A 37 -22.64 -17.30 9.96
C PHE A 37 -22.74 -16.43 8.69
N SER A 38 -23.86 -15.71 8.50
CA SER A 38 -24.06 -14.78 7.37
C SER A 38 -23.05 -13.64 7.39
N ALA A 39 -22.88 -12.99 8.56
CA ALA A 39 -21.95 -11.87 8.70
C ALA A 39 -20.48 -12.27 8.45
N ARG A 40 -20.11 -13.52 8.78
CA ARG A 40 -18.75 -14.02 8.54
C ARG A 40 -18.51 -14.33 7.06
N ALA A 41 -19.50 -14.90 6.36
CA ALA A 41 -19.43 -15.17 4.93
C ALA A 41 -19.40 -13.87 4.10
N GLU A 42 -20.23 -12.88 4.46
CA GLU A 42 -20.24 -11.55 3.84
C GLU A 42 -18.87 -10.85 3.96
N GLY A 43 -18.24 -10.93 5.14
CA GLY A 43 -16.91 -10.37 5.37
C GLY A 43 -15.82 -10.99 4.48
N VAL A 44 -15.87 -12.29 4.23
CA VAL A 44 -14.91 -13.01 3.38
C VAL A 44 -15.07 -12.60 1.91
N CYS A 45 -16.31 -12.55 1.41
CA CYS A 45 -16.58 -12.12 0.03
C CYS A 45 -16.12 -10.70 -0.24
N VAL A 46 -16.36 -9.77 0.69
CA VAL A 46 -15.93 -8.36 0.57
C VAL A 46 -14.41 -8.23 0.56
N MET A 47 -13.69 -9.01 1.39
CA MET A 47 -12.22 -9.02 1.40
C MET A 47 -11.65 -9.51 0.07
N ALA A 48 -12.16 -10.63 -0.44
CA ALA A 48 -11.70 -11.19 -1.71
C ALA A 48 -11.95 -10.22 -2.89
N ALA A 49 -13.09 -9.56 -2.92
CA ALA A 49 -13.40 -8.54 -3.93
C ALA A 49 -12.43 -7.35 -3.83
N LEU A 50 -12.17 -6.86 -2.62
CA LEU A 50 -11.25 -5.75 -2.39
C LEU A 50 -9.82 -6.09 -2.83
N GLU A 51 -9.32 -7.29 -2.55
CA GLU A 51 -7.99 -7.75 -2.98
C GLU A 51 -7.89 -7.79 -4.51
N LYS A 52 -8.89 -8.36 -5.19
CA LYS A 52 -8.92 -8.43 -6.66
C LYS A 52 -8.99 -7.06 -7.32
N VAL A 53 -9.88 -6.18 -6.83
CA VAL A 53 -10.02 -4.82 -7.37
C VAL A 53 -8.75 -4.01 -7.13
N THR A 54 -8.22 -4.04 -5.90
CA THR A 54 -6.95 -3.36 -5.57
C THR A 54 -5.82 -3.88 -6.44
N GLY A 55 -5.73 -5.20 -6.62
CA GLY A 55 -4.71 -5.83 -7.44
C GLY A 55 -4.80 -5.42 -8.91
N ALA A 56 -6.00 -5.45 -9.50
CA ALA A 56 -6.22 -5.02 -10.89
C ALA A 56 -5.86 -3.55 -11.10
N VAL A 57 -6.27 -2.68 -10.17
CA VAL A 57 -5.93 -1.25 -10.19
C VAL A 57 -4.43 -1.02 -10.09
N CYS A 58 -3.70 -1.77 -9.24
CA CYS A 58 -2.24 -1.70 -9.16
C CYS A 58 -1.55 -2.16 -10.45
N VAL A 59 -2.08 -3.19 -11.13
CA VAL A 59 -1.56 -3.63 -12.43
C VAL A 59 -1.71 -2.52 -13.46
N VAL A 60 -2.90 -1.92 -13.59
CA VAL A 60 -3.15 -0.81 -14.53
C VAL A 60 -2.27 0.39 -14.20
N ALA A 61 -2.13 0.75 -12.92
CA ALA A 61 -1.26 1.84 -12.51
C ALA A 61 0.19 1.60 -12.92
N GLY A 62 0.72 0.40 -12.63
CA GLY A 62 2.11 0.06 -12.90
C GLY A 62 2.43 -0.06 -14.39
N THR A 63 1.52 -0.61 -15.20
CA THR A 63 1.70 -0.69 -16.66
C THR A 63 1.62 0.69 -17.30
N ALA A 64 0.64 1.51 -16.92
CA ALA A 64 0.50 2.88 -17.41
C ALA A 64 1.72 3.72 -17.05
N TRP A 65 2.24 3.58 -15.83
CA TRP A 65 3.46 4.27 -15.37
C TRP A 65 4.68 3.87 -16.21
N ALA A 66 4.94 2.57 -16.37
CA ALA A 66 6.07 2.08 -17.15
C ALA A 66 5.97 2.53 -18.63
N ALA A 67 4.78 2.45 -19.22
CA ALA A 67 4.53 2.91 -20.58
C ALA A 67 4.76 4.43 -20.71
N ALA A 68 4.31 5.23 -19.73
CA ALA A 68 4.56 6.67 -19.71
C ALA A 68 6.07 6.98 -19.72
N CYS A 69 6.86 6.31 -18.89
CA CYS A 69 8.31 6.50 -18.86
C CYS A 69 8.97 6.15 -20.19
N VAL A 70 8.52 5.09 -20.86
CA VAL A 70 9.03 4.70 -22.20
C VAL A 70 8.65 5.76 -23.23
N VAL A 71 7.38 6.16 -23.31
CA VAL A 71 6.90 7.22 -24.23
C VAL A 71 7.69 8.51 -24.01
N HIS A 72 7.94 8.87 -22.76
CA HIS A 72 8.67 10.09 -22.43
C HIS A 72 10.16 10.00 -22.81
N ASN A 73 10.79 8.83 -22.66
CA ASN A 73 12.17 8.59 -23.10
C ASN A 73 12.32 8.61 -24.63
N LEU A 74 11.28 8.29 -25.39
CA LEU A 74 11.29 8.38 -26.86
C LEU A 74 11.29 9.83 -27.39
N GLN A 75 11.03 10.81 -26.53
CA GLN A 75 11.09 12.22 -26.92
C GLN A 75 12.54 12.75 -26.88
N PRO A 76 12.87 13.78 -27.69
CA PRO A 76 14.17 14.45 -27.64
C PRO A 76 14.51 14.89 -26.20
N GLN A 77 15.77 14.73 -25.79
CA GLN A 77 16.21 15.16 -24.45
C GLN A 77 16.04 16.67 -24.27
N GLY A 78 15.63 17.07 -23.07
CA GLY A 78 15.50 18.47 -22.68
C GLY A 78 16.78 18.98 -22.03
N CYS A 79 16.92 20.30 -21.98
CA CYS A 79 17.97 20.93 -21.19
C CYS A 79 17.74 20.72 -19.68
N ILE A 80 18.82 20.85 -18.89
CA ILE A 80 18.77 20.90 -17.43
C ILE A 80 19.65 22.07 -16.95
N GLY A 81 19.15 22.84 -15.99
CA GLY A 81 19.93 23.89 -15.31
C GLY A 81 20.47 24.94 -16.26
N ASP A 82 21.76 25.23 -16.19
CA ASP A 82 22.43 26.25 -17.01
C ASP A 82 22.34 25.97 -18.51
N GLY A 83 22.15 24.70 -18.91
CA GLY A 83 21.89 24.34 -20.29
C GLY A 83 20.59 24.96 -20.83
N CYS A 84 19.61 25.22 -19.97
CA CYS A 84 18.38 25.93 -20.35
C CYS A 84 18.60 27.44 -20.43
N ALA A 85 19.48 28.00 -19.61
CA ALA A 85 19.84 29.42 -19.65
C ALA A 85 20.55 29.79 -20.97
N ALA A 86 21.22 28.82 -21.62
CA ALA A 86 21.81 28.96 -22.95
C ALA A 86 20.78 28.90 -24.11
N GLY A 87 19.48 28.85 -23.82
CA GLY A 87 18.41 28.90 -24.82
C GLY A 87 17.97 27.54 -25.38
N ALA A 88 18.51 26.43 -24.88
CA ALA A 88 17.98 25.11 -25.22
C ALA A 88 16.61 24.92 -24.54
N PRO A 89 15.60 24.35 -25.22
CA PRO A 89 14.28 24.15 -24.64
C PRO A 89 14.24 22.96 -23.66
N MET A 90 13.37 23.05 -22.67
CA MET A 90 12.99 21.89 -21.86
C MET A 90 12.19 20.89 -22.69
N ARG A 91 12.27 19.60 -22.32
CA ARG A 91 11.48 18.55 -22.96
C ARG A 91 10.00 18.80 -22.66
N GLY A 92 9.23 19.06 -23.70
CA GLY A 92 7.77 19.17 -23.60
C GLY A 92 7.09 17.82 -23.34
N GLY A 93 5.95 17.85 -22.65
CA GLY A 93 5.08 16.68 -22.50
C GLY A 93 4.39 16.32 -23.82
N SER A 94 4.30 15.02 -24.13
CA SER A 94 3.39 14.55 -25.19
C SER A 94 1.99 14.34 -24.64
N PRO A 95 0.91 14.54 -25.42
CA PRO A 95 -0.46 14.25 -24.98
C PRO A 95 -0.62 12.79 -24.50
N ALA A 96 0.01 11.84 -25.19
CA ALA A 96 0.00 10.43 -24.81
C ALA A 96 0.72 10.18 -23.48
N GLY A 97 1.92 10.77 -23.29
CA GLY A 97 2.65 10.66 -22.03
C GLY A 97 1.87 11.25 -20.85
N LEU A 98 1.26 12.42 -21.04
CA LEU A 98 0.41 13.07 -20.03
C LEU A 98 -0.83 12.22 -19.68
N ALA A 99 -1.51 11.66 -20.68
CA ALA A 99 -2.67 10.80 -20.45
C ALA A 99 -2.30 9.52 -19.68
N LEU A 100 -1.16 8.90 -20.02
CA LEU A 100 -0.66 7.72 -19.32
C LEU A 100 -0.25 8.05 -17.87
N LEU A 101 0.44 9.17 -17.63
CA LEU A 101 0.79 9.62 -16.29
C LEU A 101 -0.46 9.94 -15.45
N ALA A 102 -1.46 10.59 -16.04
CA ALA A 102 -2.73 10.88 -15.36
C ALA A 102 -3.46 9.58 -14.97
N LEU A 103 -3.58 8.62 -15.91
CA LEU A 103 -4.15 7.30 -15.64
C LEU A 103 -3.37 6.58 -14.54
N ALA A 104 -2.05 6.56 -14.64
CA ALA A 104 -1.18 5.94 -13.65
C ALA A 104 -1.36 6.58 -12.27
N GLY A 105 -1.43 7.91 -12.18
CA GLY A 105 -1.66 8.64 -10.93
C GLY A 105 -3.01 8.34 -10.29
N ILE A 106 -4.09 8.33 -11.07
CA ILE A 106 -5.45 8.01 -10.59
C ILE A 106 -5.49 6.56 -10.08
N CYS A 107 -5.03 5.61 -10.89
CA CYS A 107 -5.02 4.20 -10.50
C CYS A 107 -4.08 3.95 -9.33
N LEU A 108 -2.90 4.59 -9.27
CA LEU A 108 -1.98 4.46 -8.13
C LEU A 108 -2.62 4.94 -6.84
N SER A 109 -3.33 6.08 -6.88
CA SER A 109 -4.03 6.64 -5.72
C SER A 109 -5.11 5.68 -5.22
N ALA A 110 -5.94 5.15 -6.12
CA ALA A 110 -6.95 4.15 -5.80
C ALA A 110 -6.33 2.84 -5.28
N GLY A 111 -5.21 2.40 -5.87
CA GLY A 111 -4.45 1.22 -5.45
C GLY A 111 -3.89 1.38 -4.04
N ILE A 112 -3.27 2.53 -3.72
CA ILE A 112 -2.79 2.86 -2.37
C ILE A 112 -3.95 2.85 -1.38
N ALA A 113 -5.10 3.47 -1.70
CA ALA A 113 -6.28 3.45 -0.84
C ALA A 113 -6.79 2.02 -0.58
N GLY A 114 -6.81 1.17 -1.61
CA GLY A 114 -7.15 -0.25 -1.49
C GLY A 114 -6.16 -1.02 -0.59
N LEU A 115 -4.86 -0.83 -0.82
CA LEU A 115 -3.77 -1.43 -0.04
C LEU A 115 -3.82 -1.03 1.43
N VAL A 116 -4.05 0.25 1.73
CA VAL A 116 -4.26 0.75 3.08
C VAL A 116 -5.52 0.14 3.70
N SER A 117 -6.61 0.03 2.95
CA SER A 117 -7.86 -0.59 3.43
C SER A 117 -7.65 -2.07 3.78
N LEU A 118 -6.90 -2.81 2.97
CA LEU A 118 -6.51 -4.19 3.25
C LEU A 118 -5.64 -4.29 4.51
N ALA A 119 -4.63 -3.43 4.63
CA ALA A 119 -3.77 -3.37 5.81
C ALA A 119 -4.57 -3.07 7.09
N ARG A 120 -5.53 -2.14 7.02
CA ARG A 120 -6.43 -1.78 8.14
C ARG A 120 -7.29 -2.94 8.58
N ARG A 121 -7.82 -3.72 7.65
CA ARG A 121 -8.65 -4.89 7.96
C ARG A 121 -7.84 -6.03 8.57
N ARG A 122 -6.55 -6.18 8.23
CA ARG A 122 -5.67 -7.21 8.80
C ARG A 122 -5.04 -6.81 10.14
N LEU A 123 -4.68 -5.54 10.35
CA LEU A 123 -4.00 -5.06 11.56
C LEU A 123 -4.92 -4.40 12.60
N GLY A 124 -6.16 -4.07 12.22
CA GLY A 124 -7.08 -3.26 13.02
C GLY A 124 -6.90 -1.75 12.79
N PRO A 125 -7.94 -0.93 13.04
CA PRO A 125 -7.99 0.48 12.67
C PRO A 125 -7.02 1.36 13.46
N THR A 126 -6.64 0.98 14.68
CA THR A 126 -5.78 1.76 15.57
C THR A 126 -4.29 1.60 15.29
N ARG A 127 -3.89 0.56 14.52
CA ARG A 127 -2.47 0.24 14.27
C ARG A 127 -1.96 0.70 12.91
N VAL A 128 -2.84 0.88 11.94
CA VAL A 128 -2.44 1.49 10.66
C VAL A 128 -2.35 2.97 10.89
N ALA A 129 -1.12 3.47 10.89
CA ALA A 129 -0.81 4.84 11.25
C ALA A 129 -1.64 5.80 10.40
N LEU A 130 -2.53 6.55 11.05
CA LEU A 130 -3.17 7.75 10.50
C LEU A 130 -2.16 8.60 9.70
N GLY A 131 -0.90 8.63 10.16
CA GLY A 131 0.23 9.23 9.45
C GLY A 131 0.47 8.72 8.02
N ALA A 132 0.35 7.42 7.73
CA ALA A 132 0.53 6.92 6.36
C ALA A 132 -0.57 7.43 5.42
N VAL A 133 -1.81 7.51 5.92
CA VAL A 133 -2.93 8.09 5.18
C VAL A 133 -2.68 9.58 4.96
N LEU A 134 -2.43 10.32 6.04
CA LEU A 134 -2.20 11.77 5.99
C LEU A 134 -1.06 12.13 5.03
N VAL A 135 0.13 11.51 5.20
CA VAL A 135 1.28 11.77 4.33
C VAL A 135 0.98 11.45 2.88
N SER A 136 0.31 10.32 2.59
CA SER A 136 -0.05 9.96 1.21
C SER A 136 -1.07 10.94 0.61
N THR A 137 -2.07 11.36 1.40
CA THR A 137 -3.06 12.36 0.95
C THR A 137 -2.45 13.73 0.73
N THR A 138 -1.56 14.19 1.63
CA THR A 138 -0.86 15.46 1.47
C THR A 138 0.05 15.44 0.25
N ALA A 139 0.79 14.34 0.03
CA ALA A 139 1.60 14.18 -1.17
C ALA A 139 0.77 14.25 -2.45
N LEU A 140 -0.39 13.58 -2.47
CA LEU A 140 -1.29 13.60 -3.62
C LEU A 140 -1.84 15.00 -3.89
N LEU A 141 -2.25 15.73 -2.85
CA LEU A 141 -2.72 17.11 -2.98
C LEU A 141 -1.63 18.04 -3.52
N LEU A 142 -0.38 17.88 -3.08
CA LEU A 142 0.75 18.65 -3.60
C LEU A 142 1.04 18.32 -5.07
N LEU A 143 0.95 17.05 -5.46
CA LEU A 143 1.13 16.66 -6.87
C LEU A 143 0.02 17.22 -7.76
N VAL A 144 -1.23 17.20 -7.30
CA VAL A 144 -2.36 17.81 -8.02
C VAL A 144 -2.16 19.31 -8.14
N ALA A 145 -1.75 19.98 -7.06
CA ALA A 145 -1.44 21.41 -7.09
C ALA A 145 -0.28 21.72 -8.06
N ALA A 146 0.78 20.89 -8.10
CA ALA A 146 1.88 21.03 -9.04
C ALA A 146 1.42 20.88 -10.50
N ALA A 147 0.59 19.87 -10.77
CA ALA A 147 0.06 19.63 -12.11
C ALA A 147 -0.82 20.80 -12.58
N VAL A 148 -1.69 21.31 -11.71
CA VAL A 148 -2.53 22.50 -12.02
C VAL A 148 -1.66 23.72 -12.26
N MET A 149 -0.66 23.98 -11.41
CA MET A 149 0.25 25.12 -11.59
C MET A 149 1.06 25.01 -12.87
N GLY A 150 1.51 23.81 -13.26
CA GLY A 150 2.20 23.59 -14.53
C GLY A 150 1.34 23.88 -15.76
N LEU A 151 0.01 23.79 -15.67
CA LEU A 151 -0.91 24.16 -16.75
C LEU A 151 -1.17 25.67 -16.81
N VAL A 152 -1.15 26.36 -15.66
CA VAL A 152 -1.46 27.80 -15.57
C VAL A 152 -0.22 28.66 -15.80
N SER A 153 0.93 28.25 -15.25
CA SER A 153 2.20 28.99 -15.30
C SER A 153 3.36 27.99 -15.27
N PRO A 154 3.77 27.44 -16.44
CA PRO A 154 4.80 26.41 -16.51
C PRO A 154 6.16 26.88 -15.98
N ASP A 155 6.46 28.18 -16.07
CA ASP A 155 7.72 28.79 -15.64
C ASP A 155 7.63 29.48 -14.26
N TRP A 156 6.67 29.08 -13.42
CA TRP A 156 6.49 29.70 -12.12
C TRP A 156 7.71 29.46 -11.20
N SER A 157 8.34 30.54 -10.73
CA SER A 157 9.53 30.48 -9.87
C SER A 157 9.32 29.78 -8.53
N GLY A 158 8.07 29.66 -8.07
CA GLY A 158 7.71 28.91 -6.86
C GLY A 158 7.57 27.39 -7.06
N MET A 159 7.66 26.88 -8.30
CA MET A 159 7.48 25.45 -8.59
C MET A 159 8.40 24.53 -7.77
N PRO A 160 9.69 24.86 -7.53
CA PRO A 160 10.56 24.03 -6.68
C PRO A 160 10.08 23.89 -5.23
N LEU A 161 9.45 24.93 -4.67
CA LEU A 161 8.91 24.92 -3.30
C LEU A 161 7.68 24.02 -3.16
N LEU A 162 7.04 23.67 -4.28
CA LEU A 162 5.87 22.82 -4.30
C LEU A 162 6.23 21.38 -4.71
N VAL A 163 7.06 21.23 -5.74
CA VAL A 163 7.51 19.93 -6.25
C VAL A 163 8.46 19.25 -5.26
N GLY A 164 9.45 19.95 -4.71
CA GLY A 164 10.45 19.37 -3.80
C GLY A 164 9.80 18.71 -2.58
N PRO A 165 9.02 19.46 -1.76
CA PRO A 165 8.28 18.90 -0.64
C PRO A 165 7.26 17.84 -1.06
N GLY A 166 6.60 18.02 -2.22
CA GLY A 166 5.68 17.03 -2.79
C GLY A 166 6.35 15.67 -3.02
N VAL A 167 7.53 15.66 -3.64
CA VAL A 167 8.32 14.44 -3.88
C VAL A 167 8.76 13.80 -2.57
N VAL A 168 9.25 14.58 -1.61
CA VAL A 168 9.67 14.05 -0.29
C VAL A 168 8.49 13.42 0.46
N LEU A 169 7.34 14.08 0.49
CA LEU A 169 6.13 13.56 1.11
C LEU A 169 5.60 12.32 0.37
N LEU A 170 5.69 12.29 -0.97
CA LEU A 170 5.31 11.13 -1.75
C LEU A 170 6.18 9.93 -1.41
N VAL A 171 7.49 10.08 -1.42
CA VAL A 171 8.45 9.01 -1.08
C VAL A 171 8.23 8.52 0.35
N GLY A 172 8.07 9.45 1.31
CA GLY A 172 7.76 9.12 2.69
C GLY A 172 6.43 8.38 2.83
N GLY A 173 5.39 8.83 2.11
CA GLY A 173 4.06 8.23 2.11
C GLY A 173 4.07 6.81 1.56
N VAL A 174 4.71 6.60 0.41
CA VAL A 174 4.85 5.27 -0.21
C VAL A 174 5.67 4.34 0.69
N ALA A 175 6.76 4.82 1.30
CA ALA A 175 7.54 4.03 2.24
C ALA A 175 6.71 3.61 3.47
N LEU A 176 5.91 4.53 4.04
CA LEU A 176 5.01 4.23 5.15
C LEU A 176 3.94 3.20 4.75
N VAL A 177 3.35 3.34 3.56
CA VAL A 177 2.39 2.35 3.02
C VAL A 177 3.06 0.98 2.90
N ALA A 178 4.23 0.93 2.30
CA ALA A 178 5.00 -0.31 2.15
C ALA A 178 5.26 -0.96 3.52
N VAL A 179 5.70 -0.19 4.52
CA VAL A 179 5.98 -0.71 5.89
C VAL A 179 4.71 -1.26 6.53
N ASN A 180 3.56 -0.60 6.34
CA ASN A 180 2.27 -1.12 6.81
C ASN A 180 1.88 -2.42 6.10
N LEU A 181 2.13 -2.54 4.79
CA LEU A 181 1.89 -3.77 4.02
C LEU A 181 2.78 -4.92 4.49
N TRP A 182 4.04 -4.64 4.80
CA TRP A 182 4.96 -5.59 5.41
C TRP A 182 4.44 -6.11 6.76
N ARG A 183 4.04 -5.19 7.64
CA ARG A 183 3.48 -5.53 8.96
C ARG A 183 2.18 -6.32 8.84
N ALA A 184 1.33 -5.96 7.88
CA ALA A 184 0.05 -6.62 7.61
C ALA A 184 0.20 -7.96 6.85
N ARG A 185 1.41 -8.30 6.40
CA ARG A 185 1.71 -9.47 5.56
C ARG A 185 0.76 -9.58 4.35
N VAL A 186 0.41 -8.43 3.75
CA VAL A 186 -0.49 -8.37 2.58
C VAL A 186 0.22 -8.92 1.34
N VAL A 187 1.52 -8.66 1.24
CA VAL A 187 2.38 -9.07 0.13
C VAL A 187 3.62 -9.79 0.65
N PRO A 188 4.23 -10.68 -0.15
CA PRO A 188 5.46 -11.36 0.21
C PRO A 188 6.61 -10.36 0.37
N ARG A 189 7.47 -10.64 1.34
CA ARG A 189 8.66 -9.86 1.69
C ARG A 189 9.51 -9.40 0.48
N PRO A 190 9.84 -10.24 -0.52
CA PRO A 190 10.64 -9.79 -1.66
C PRO A 190 9.96 -8.68 -2.48
N LEU A 191 8.63 -8.73 -2.66
CA LEU A 191 7.92 -7.68 -3.40
C LEU A 191 7.96 -6.34 -2.65
N PHE A 192 7.85 -6.38 -1.33
CA PHE A 192 8.03 -5.18 -0.51
C PHE A 192 9.43 -4.57 -0.67
N VAL A 193 10.48 -5.39 -0.59
CA VAL A 193 11.86 -4.91 -0.77
C VAL A 193 12.05 -4.33 -2.17
N ALA A 194 11.49 -4.97 -3.20
CA ALA A 194 11.53 -4.46 -4.57
C ALA A 194 10.81 -3.10 -4.71
N VAL A 195 9.63 -2.93 -4.12
CA VAL A 195 8.93 -1.63 -4.12
C VAL A 195 9.76 -0.55 -3.42
N LEU A 196 10.31 -0.82 -2.24
CA LEU A 196 11.13 0.18 -1.53
C LEU A 196 12.41 0.54 -2.30
N ALA A 197 13.11 -0.46 -2.85
CA ALA A 197 14.32 -0.24 -3.63
C ALA A 197 14.02 0.62 -4.86
N THR A 198 12.92 0.35 -5.56
CA THR A 198 12.52 1.09 -6.76
C THR A 198 11.99 2.49 -6.45
N VAL A 199 11.37 2.72 -5.29
CA VAL A 199 11.04 4.06 -4.79
C VAL A 199 12.29 4.91 -4.57
N ALA A 200 13.38 4.32 -4.06
CA ALA A 200 14.64 5.05 -3.93
C ALA A 200 15.24 5.46 -5.28
N LEU A 201 15.01 4.65 -6.34
CA LEU A 201 15.42 5.01 -7.70
C LEU A 201 14.61 6.18 -8.28
N LEU A 202 13.35 6.36 -7.86
CA LEU A 202 12.53 7.51 -8.31
C LEU A 202 13.14 8.85 -7.94
N LEU A 203 13.89 8.94 -6.82
CA LEU A 203 14.59 10.17 -6.42
C LEU A 203 15.70 10.57 -7.41
N ARG A 204 16.15 9.64 -8.26
CA ARG A 204 17.15 9.88 -9.31
C ARG A 204 16.52 9.97 -10.69
N ALA A 205 15.22 9.66 -10.83
CA ALA A 205 14.52 9.80 -12.08
C ALA A 205 14.39 11.29 -12.43
N ASN A 206 14.55 11.61 -13.71
CA ASN A 206 14.49 12.98 -14.20
C ASN A 206 13.81 12.97 -15.56
N GLU A 207 12.69 13.70 -15.69
CA GLU A 207 11.92 13.73 -16.92
C GLU A 207 12.65 14.34 -18.12
N GLN A 208 13.68 15.14 -17.91
CA GLN A 208 14.43 15.83 -18.96
C GLN A 208 15.47 14.94 -19.64
N THR A 209 15.87 13.82 -19.02
CA THR A 209 16.91 12.91 -19.52
C THR A 209 16.40 11.47 -19.69
N SER A 210 17.27 10.56 -20.11
CA SER A 210 16.98 9.12 -20.12
C SER A 210 16.92 8.49 -18.72
N LEU A 211 17.27 9.24 -17.67
CA LEU A 211 17.13 8.79 -16.28
C LEU A 211 15.67 8.57 -15.87
N ILE A 212 14.69 9.08 -16.63
CA ILE A 212 13.28 8.72 -16.45
C ILE A 212 13.02 7.21 -16.50
N LEU A 213 13.86 6.43 -17.20
CA LEU A 213 13.73 4.98 -17.24
C LEU A 213 14.00 4.30 -15.89
N LEU A 214 14.66 4.98 -14.94
CA LEU A 214 14.81 4.50 -13.56
C LEU A 214 13.47 4.37 -12.82
N ALA A 215 12.40 4.99 -13.35
CA ALA A 215 11.05 4.85 -12.82
C ALA A 215 10.28 3.63 -13.38
N VAL A 216 10.78 2.97 -14.43
CA VAL A 216 10.16 1.76 -14.99
C VAL A 216 10.15 0.59 -13.98
N PRO A 217 11.25 0.29 -13.27
CA PRO A 217 11.25 -0.75 -12.23
C PRO A 217 10.16 -0.56 -11.16
N PHE A 218 9.84 0.69 -10.79
CA PHE A 218 8.75 0.98 -9.87
C PHE A 218 7.39 0.57 -10.43
N GLY A 219 7.10 0.93 -11.68
CA GLY A 219 5.89 0.48 -12.37
C GLY A 219 5.77 -1.05 -12.42
N LEU A 220 6.86 -1.75 -12.73
CA LEU A 220 6.90 -3.21 -12.75
C LEU A 220 6.71 -3.84 -11.35
N ALA A 221 7.28 -3.23 -10.31
CA ALA A 221 7.07 -3.68 -8.94
C ALA A 221 5.59 -3.57 -8.52
N LEU A 222 4.90 -2.50 -8.93
CA LEU A 222 3.45 -2.34 -8.73
C LEU A 222 2.64 -3.40 -9.49
N VAL A 223 3.02 -3.72 -10.73
CA VAL A 223 2.40 -4.82 -11.49
C VAL A 223 2.56 -6.15 -10.75
N ALA A 224 3.75 -6.44 -10.22
CA ALA A 224 3.99 -7.67 -9.47
C ALA A 224 3.16 -7.75 -8.18
N VAL A 225 3.04 -6.64 -7.44
CA VAL A 225 2.15 -6.52 -6.28
C VAL A 225 0.70 -6.76 -6.69
N GLY A 226 0.23 -6.11 -7.74
CA GLY A 226 -1.15 -6.24 -8.21
C GLY A 226 -1.47 -7.66 -8.68
N ALA A 227 -0.58 -8.27 -9.48
CA ALA A 227 -0.71 -9.65 -9.94
C ALA A 227 -0.72 -10.64 -8.77
N HIS A 228 0.08 -10.41 -7.73
CA HIS A 228 0.05 -11.24 -6.53
C HIS A 228 -1.31 -11.19 -5.84
N LEU A 229 -1.90 -9.99 -5.67
CA LEU A 229 -3.21 -9.83 -5.03
C LEU A 229 -4.35 -10.47 -5.85
N VAL A 230 -4.34 -10.33 -7.18
CA VAL A 230 -5.35 -10.95 -8.05
C VAL A 230 -5.29 -12.49 -7.99
N ARG A 231 -4.09 -13.05 -7.80
CA ARG A 231 -3.87 -14.50 -7.73
C ARG A 231 -4.18 -15.12 -6.37
N GLN A 232 -4.38 -14.32 -5.32
CA GLN A 232 -4.72 -14.91 -4.02
C GLN A 232 -6.10 -15.58 -4.11
N PRO A 233 -6.21 -16.87 -3.77
CA PRO A 233 -7.50 -17.52 -3.64
C PRO A 233 -8.25 -16.80 -2.53
N GLY A 234 -9.39 -16.20 -2.86
CA GLY A 234 -10.15 -15.35 -1.95
C GLY A 234 -10.53 -16.10 -0.67
N GLY A 235 -9.76 -15.91 0.39
CA GLY A 235 -10.20 -16.07 1.78
C GLY A 235 -10.77 -17.44 2.19
N VAL A 236 -10.11 -18.55 1.89
CA VAL A 236 -10.06 -19.61 2.90
C VAL A 236 -8.77 -19.37 3.68
N PRO A 237 -8.80 -18.64 4.82
CA PRO A 237 -7.66 -18.67 5.72
C PRO A 237 -7.41 -20.16 5.99
N ASP A 238 -6.20 -20.63 5.68
CA ASP A 238 -5.77 -21.93 6.20
C ASP A 238 -6.15 -21.93 7.66
N PRO A 239 -6.97 -22.89 8.13
CA PRO A 239 -7.23 -23.01 9.54
C PRO A 239 -5.85 -23.15 10.14
N VAL A 240 -5.38 -22.07 10.76
CA VAL A 240 -4.15 -22.07 11.54
C VAL A 240 -4.36 -23.27 12.44
N LEU A 241 -3.60 -24.34 12.15
CA LEU A 241 -3.45 -25.47 13.03
C LEU A 241 -2.92 -24.83 14.30
N VAL A 242 -3.84 -24.41 15.17
CA VAL A 242 -3.55 -24.11 16.55
C VAL A 242 -2.99 -25.44 17.02
N PRO A 243 -1.67 -25.55 17.27
CA PRO A 243 -1.13 -26.79 17.77
C PRO A 243 -1.97 -27.11 19.00
N ALA A 244 -2.69 -28.23 18.96
CA ALA A 244 -3.52 -28.66 20.05
C ALA A 244 -2.62 -28.61 21.28
N SER A 245 -2.88 -27.66 22.18
CA SER A 245 -2.15 -27.55 23.41
C SER A 245 -2.40 -28.87 24.13
N SER A 246 -1.39 -29.73 24.16
CA SER A 246 -1.40 -30.94 24.94
C SER A 246 -1.49 -30.49 26.39
N HIS A 247 -2.70 -30.48 26.93
CA HIS A 247 -2.93 -30.46 28.36
C HIS A 247 -2.44 -31.81 28.89
N SER A 248 -1.25 -31.78 29.47
CA SER A 248 -0.67 -32.80 30.33
C SER A 248 -0.44 -32.17 31.70
#